data_AF-A0A5B8Z8Y6-F1
#
_entry.id   AF-A0A5B8Z8Y6-F1
#
_cell.length_a   1.000
_cell.length_b   1.000
_cell.length_c   1.000
_cell.angle_alpha   90.00
_cell.angle_beta   90.00
_cell.angle_gamma   90.00
#
_symmetry.space_group_name_H-M   'P 1'
#
loop_
_entity.id
_entity.type
_entity.pdbx_description
1 polymer ?
#
loop_
_entity_poly.entity_id
_entity_poly.type
_entity_poly.pdbx_seq_one_letter_code
_entity_poly.pdbx_strand_id
1 'polypeptide(L)'
;MEYIYSKTAKLIGFIENDVMWLQNKEEDWIHDEYRESYIHYGTIYANKKFHPLAISITGYFQDHDSKKWIKVSNGIVKKKEGEEIYEWADHLEDFFHLRLKTGKYKKFKSIPKY
;
A
#
# COMPACT_ATOMS: atom_id res chain seq x y z
N MET A 1 -22.04 4.99 -8.78
CA MET A 1 -20.98 5.73 -8.07
C MET A 1 -20.13 4.71 -7.35
N GLU A 2 -18.87 4.56 -7.73
CA GLU A 2 -17.90 3.83 -6.91
C GLU A 2 -17.55 4.72 -5.73
N TYR A 3 -17.88 4.27 -4.53
CA TYR A 3 -17.59 5.01 -3.30
C TYR A 3 -16.19 4.64 -2.83
N ILE A 4 -15.30 5.63 -2.74
CA ILE A 4 -14.02 5.47 -2.05
C ILE A 4 -14.29 5.67 -0.56
N TYR A 5 -13.99 4.66 0.26
CA TYR A 5 -14.10 4.74 1.72
C TYR A 5 -12.75 5.16 2.28
N SER A 6 -12.74 6.09 3.22
CA SER A 6 -11.52 6.57 3.84
C SER A 6 -11.68 6.82 5.32
N LYS A 7 -10.58 6.68 6.06
CA LYS A 7 -10.48 7.18 7.43
C LYS A 7 -9.06 7.63 7.77
N THR A 8 -8.95 8.52 8.74
CA THR A 8 -7.67 8.85 9.36
C THR A 8 -7.24 7.72 10.29
N ALA A 9 -5.98 7.34 10.20
CA ALA A 9 -5.39 6.21 10.90
C ALA A 9 -3.90 6.47 11.15
N LYS A 10 -3.24 5.56 11.85
CA LYS A 10 -1.78 5.53 11.96
C LYS A 10 -1.24 4.16 11.52
N LEU A 11 -0.10 4.15 10.86
CA LEU A 11 0.71 2.95 10.64
C LEU A 11 1.81 2.93 11.69
N ILE A 12 1.95 1.81 12.37
CA ILE A 12 2.93 1.63 13.43
C ILE A 12 3.72 0.38 13.13
N GLY A 13 5.04 0.46 13.24
CA GLY A 13 5.87 -0.72 13.26
C GLY A 13 7.10 -0.52 14.14
N PHE A 14 7.85 -1.59 14.28
CA PHE A 14 9.03 -1.66 15.13
C PHE A 14 10.28 -1.73 14.26
N ILE A 15 11.37 -1.11 14.70
CA ILE A 15 12.62 -1.07 13.92
C ILE A 15 13.11 -2.49 13.59
N GLU A 16 12.96 -3.42 14.54
CA GLU A 16 13.37 -4.82 14.39
C GLU A 16 12.39 -5.69 13.59
N ASN A 17 11.19 -5.19 13.29
CA ASN A 17 10.16 -5.97 12.59
C ASN A 17 9.93 -5.46 11.18
N ASP A 18 9.86 -6.37 10.21
CA ASP A 18 9.60 -6.05 8.81
C ASP A 18 8.12 -5.78 8.50
N VAL A 19 7.34 -5.38 9.52
CA VAL A 19 5.90 -5.27 9.47
C VAL A 19 5.41 -3.98 10.13
N MET A 20 4.50 -3.28 9.44
CA MET A 20 3.69 -2.20 10.03
C MET A 20 2.23 -2.62 10.11
N TRP A 21 1.55 -2.18 11.16
CA TRP A 21 0.13 -2.43 11.39
C TRP A 21 -0.66 -1.14 11.34
N LEU A 22 -1.81 -1.20 10.69
CA LEU A 22 -2.80 -0.12 10.66
C LEU A 22 -3.55 -0.08 11.98
N GLN A 23 -3.66 1.11 12.55
CA GLN A 23 -4.32 1.36 13.82
C GLN A 23 -5.23 2.57 13.76
N ASN A 24 -6.20 2.61 14.67
CA ASN A 24 -7.07 3.77 14.82
C ASN A 24 -6.26 4.97 15.36
N LYS A 25 -6.57 6.17 14.86
CA LYS A 25 -5.82 7.38 15.22
C LYS A 25 -5.81 7.65 16.73
N GLU A 26 -6.95 7.46 17.37
CA GLU A 26 -7.21 7.81 18.78
C GLU A 26 -6.81 6.70 19.76
N GLU A 27 -6.39 5.53 19.26
CA GLU A 27 -5.96 4.42 20.11
C GLU A 27 -4.49 4.60 20.51
N ASP A 28 -4.26 5.15 21.70
CA ASP A 28 -2.91 5.43 22.21
C ASP A 28 -2.38 4.38 23.20
N TRP A 29 -2.81 3.12 23.08
CA TRP A 29 -2.35 2.02 23.96
C TRP A 29 -0.84 1.68 23.90
N ILE A 30 -0.04 2.46 23.18
CA ILE A 30 1.39 2.21 22.97
C ILE A 30 2.16 3.34 23.67
N HIS A 31 2.29 3.25 24.99
CA HIS A 31 2.95 4.30 25.77
C HIS A 31 4.25 3.89 26.47
N ASP A 32 4.50 2.60 26.73
CA ASP A 32 5.62 2.24 27.63
C ASP A 32 6.73 1.34 27.03
N GLU A 33 6.56 0.71 25.87
CA GLU A 33 7.49 -0.36 25.43
C GLU A 33 8.45 -0.03 24.27
N TYR A 34 8.28 1.07 23.53
CA TYR A 34 8.96 1.22 22.24
C TYR A 34 9.83 2.46 22.10
N ARG A 35 11.05 2.39 22.64
CA ARG A 35 12.13 3.34 22.27
C ARG A 35 12.51 3.28 20.78
N GLU A 36 12.06 2.26 20.06
CA GLU A 36 12.41 1.97 18.67
C GLU A 36 11.19 1.60 17.81
N SER A 37 10.18 2.49 17.79
CA SER A 37 9.04 2.40 16.86
C SER A 37 9.00 3.60 15.92
N TYR A 38 8.41 3.39 14.75
CA TYR A 38 8.03 4.46 13.83
C TYR A 38 6.51 4.52 13.75
N ILE A 39 5.99 5.74 13.76
CA ILE A 39 4.56 6.03 13.68
C ILE A 39 4.35 6.98 12.52
N HIS A 40 3.58 6.55 11.54
CA HIS A 40 3.16 7.35 10.39
C HIS A 40 1.69 7.69 10.55
N TYR A 41 1.37 8.98 10.60
CA TYR A 41 -0.01 9.45 10.63
C TYR A 41 -0.50 9.68 9.21
N GLY A 42 -1.72 9.24 8.90
CA GLY A 42 -2.18 9.28 7.53
C GLY A 42 -3.65 8.97 7.34
N THR A 43 -4.02 8.86 6.07
CA THR A 43 -5.38 8.48 5.65
C THR A 43 -5.31 7.19 4.86
N ILE A 44 -6.08 6.18 5.28
CA ILE A 44 -6.27 4.95 4.51
C ILE A 44 -7.48 5.10 3.59
N TYR A 45 -7.31 4.76 2.32
CA TYR A 45 -8.35 4.74 1.29
C TYR A 45 -8.59 3.31 0.81
N ALA A 46 -9.84 2.88 0.74
CA ALA A 46 -10.22 1.55 0.29
C ALA A 46 -11.45 1.58 -0.63
N ASN A 47 -11.50 0.62 -1.55
CA ASN A 47 -12.65 0.43 -2.44
C ASN A 47 -13.80 -0.38 -1.79
N LYS A 48 -13.58 -0.92 -0.59
CA LYS A 48 -14.60 -1.69 0.15
C LYS A 48 -15.06 -0.92 1.38
N LYS A 49 -16.37 -0.98 1.67
CA LYS A 49 -16.93 -0.51 2.93
C LYS A 49 -16.23 -1.19 4.10
N PHE A 50 -15.93 -0.42 5.14
CA PHE A 50 -15.41 -0.94 6.40
C PHE A 50 -16.06 -0.20 7.58
N HIS A 51 -16.10 -0.84 8.73
CA HIS A 51 -16.55 -0.20 9.97
C HIS A 51 -15.54 0.89 10.38
N PRO A 52 -15.96 2.05 10.93
CA PRO A 52 -15.03 3.14 11.29
C PRO A 52 -13.83 2.69 12.16
N LEU A 53 -14.05 1.74 13.07
CA LEU A 53 -13.02 1.19 13.95
C LEU A 53 -12.22 0.01 13.35
N ALA A 54 -12.53 -0.44 12.12
CA ALA A 54 -11.87 -1.58 11.52
C ALA A 54 -10.39 -1.30 11.23
N ILE A 55 -9.49 -2.16 11.70
CA ILE A 55 -8.05 -2.06 11.42
C ILE A 55 -7.61 -3.00 10.28
N SER A 56 -8.38 -4.06 10.01
CA SER A 56 -8.14 -5.01 8.92
C SER A 56 -8.64 -4.46 7.57
N ILE A 57 -7.99 -3.41 7.07
CA ILE A 57 -8.36 -2.73 5.82
C ILE A 57 -7.33 -3.05 4.72
N THR A 58 -7.80 -3.36 3.52
CA THR A 58 -6.96 -3.44 2.32
C THR A 58 -7.18 -2.20 1.46
N GLY A 59 -6.10 -1.47 1.16
CA GLY A 59 -6.18 -0.18 0.51
C GLY A 59 -4.83 0.50 0.34
N TYR A 60 -4.86 1.82 0.16
CA TYR A 60 -3.67 2.65 0.03
C TYR A 60 -3.67 3.71 1.12
N PHE A 61 -2.58 3.77 1.87
CA PHE A 61 -2.38 4.73 2.94
C PHE A 61 -1.53 5.89 2.43
N GLN A 62 -1.98 7.12 2.64
CA GLN A 62 -1.19 8.31 2.39
C GLN A 62 -0.71 8.89 3.72
N ASP A 63 0.60 9.01 3.86
CA ASP A 63 1.24 9.65 5.00
C ASP A 63 1.01 11.18 4.95
N HIS A 64 0.69 11.78 6.10
CA HIS A 64 0.34 13.19 6.17
C HIS A 64 1.56 14.11 6.01
N ASP A 65 2.73 13.68 6.44
CA ASP A 65 3.93 14.52 6.47
C ASP A 65 4.66 14.46 5.13
N SER A 66 5.03 13.26 4.70
CA SER A 66 5.77 13.01 3.46
C SER A 66 4.89 13.07 2.20
N LYS A 67 3.56 12.97 2.36
CA LYS A 67 2.57 12.82 1.28
C LYS A 67 2.75 11.56 0.43
N LYS A 68 3.67 10.68 0.81
CA LYS A 68 3.93 9.41 0.14
C LYS A 68 2.84 8.40 0.41
N TRP A 69 2.76 7.44 -0.49
CA TRP A 69 1.75 6.41 -0.52
C TRP A 69 2.36 5.06 -0.20
N ILE A 70 1.60 4.22 0.49
CA ILE A 70 1.97 2.83 0.70
C ILE A 70 0.75 1.92 0.60
N LYS A 71 0.96 0.72 0.06
CA LYS A 71 -0.10 -0.28 -0.04
C LYS A 71 -0.25 -1.02 1.28
N VAL A 72 -1.48 -1.06 1.80
CA VAL A 72 -1.86 -1.80 3.00
C VAL A 72 -2.70 -3.02 2.61
N SER A 73 -2.31 -4.19 3.08
CA SER A 73 -3.00 -5.45 2.82
C SER A 73 -3.51 -6.04 4.13
N ASN A 74 -4.83 -6.11 4.29
CA ASN A 74 -5.48 -6.61 5.51
C ASN A 74 -4.98 -5.95 6.81
N GLY A 75 -4.79 -4.62 6.79
CA GLY A 75 -4.27 -3.86 7.92
C GLY A 75 -2.77 -3.97 8.12
N ILE A 76 -2.04 -4.60 7.19
CA ILE A 76 -0.62 -4.90 7.34
C ILE A 76 0.16 -4.36 6.14
N VAL A 77 1.31 -3.77 6.41
CA VAL A 77 2.36 -3.47 5.43
C VAL A 77 3.54 -4.36 5.76
N LYS A 78 4.08 -5.06 4.77
CA LYS A 78 5.30 -5.87 4.92
C LYS A 78 6.37 -5.35 3.98
N LYS A 79 7.63 -5.42 4.39
CA LYS A 79 8.73 -5.29 3.44
C LYS A 79 8.69 -6.43 2.43
N LYS A 80 9.14 -6.17 1.22
CA LYS A 80 9.40 -7.25 0.26
C LYS A 80 10.62 -8.04 0.72
N GLU A 81 10.63 -9.32 0.37
CA GLU A 81 11.76 -10.20 0.64
C GLU A 81 13.02 -9.63 -0.02
N GLY A 82 14.05 -9.36 0.78
CA GLY A 82 15.32 -8.78 0.32
C GLY A 82 15.37 -7.25 0.26
N GLU A 83 14.33 -6.54 0.69
CA GLU A 83 14.33 -5.07 0.79
C GLU A 83 14.54 -4.60 2.24
N GLU A 84 15.41 -3.60 2.42
CA GLU A 84 15.69 -3.02 3.74
C GLU A 84 14.61 -2.03 4.20
N ILE A 85 13.87 -1.46 3.25
CA ILE A 85 12.90 -0.38 3.45
C ILE A 85 11.50 -0.75 2.96
N TYR A 86 10.49 -0.04 3.45
CA TYR A 86 9.13 -0.15 2.96
C TYR A 86 8.95 0.53 1.60
N GLU A 87 8.11 -0.06 0.75
CA GLU A 87 7.77 0.46 -0.58
C GLU A 87 6.83 1.67 -0.54
N TRP A 88 7.39 2.82 -0.16
CA TRP A 88 6.72 4.11 -0.30
C TRP A 88 6.83 4.61 -1.73
N ALA A 89 5.69 5.02 -2.31
CA ALA A 89 5.61 5.64 -3.62
C ALA A 89 5.30 7.14 -3.50
N ASP A 90 5.81 7.93 -4.45
CA ASP A 90 5.51 9.36 -4.50
C ASP A 90 4.10 9.62 -5.04
N HIS A 91 3.61 8.72 -5.90
CA HIS A 91 2.28 8.82 -6.52
C HIS A 91 1.47 7.53 -6.32
N LEU A 92 0.14 7.65 -6.26
CA LEU A 92 -0.76 6.49 -6.13
C LEU A 92 -0.73 5.64 -7.43
N GLU A 93 -0.49 6.31 -8.55
CA GLU A 93 -0.38 5.74 -9.89
C GLU A 93 0.73 4.69 -10.01
N ASP A 94 1.78 4.81 -9.19
CA ASP A 94 2.96 3.93 -9.21
C ASP A 94 2.60 2.48 -8.84
N PHE A 95 1.48 2.27 -8.14
CA PHE A 95 0.97 0.93 -7.82
C PHE A 95 0.17 0.27 -8.94
N PHE A 96 -0.16 0.99 -10.02
CA PHE A 96 -0.98 0.48 -11.12
C PHE A 96 -0.14 0.22 -12.37
N HIS A 97 0.09 -1.06 -12.70
CA HIS A 97 0.71 -1.44 -13.96
C HIS A 97 -0.33 -1.75 -15.04
N LEU A 98 -0.52 -0.83 -16.00
CA LEU A 98 -1.34 -1.06 -17.17
C LEU A 98 -0.56 -1.89 -18.21
N ARG A 99 -0.89 -3.18 -18.34
CA ARG A 99 -0.33 -4.03 -19.41
C ARG A 99 -1.24 -4.02 -20.63
N LEU A 100 -0.94 -3.16 -21.61
CA LEU A 100 -1.61 -3.16 -22.90
C LEU A 100 -1.04 -4.26 -23.81
N LYS A 101 -1.82 -5.32 -24.07
CA LYS A 101 -1.48 -6.29 -25.13
C LYS A 101 -1.88 -5.70 -26.48
N THR A 102 -0.92 -5.15 -27.22
CA THR A 102 -1.15 -4.73 -28.61
C THR A 102 -1.04 -5.93 -29.55
N GLY A 103 -2.18 -6.45 -30.02
CA GLY A 103 -2.25 -7.64 -30.88
C GLY A 103 -1.79 -7.42 -32.33
N LYS A 104 -0.51 -7.08 -32.56
CA LYS A 104 0.05 -7.05 -33.94
C LYS A 104 0.73 -8.39 -34.27
N TYR A 105 -0.05 -9.32 -34.81
CA TYR A 105 0.51 -10.53 -35.46
C TYR A 105 1.03 -10.16 -36.86
N LYS A 106 2.36 -10.08 -37.05
CA LYS A 106 2.96 -10.05 -38.39
C LYS A 106 3.06 -11.50 -38.91
N LYS A 107 2.18 -11.88 -39.84
CA LYS A 107 2.37 -13.08 -40.66
C LYS A 107 3.58 -12.86 -41.56
N PHE A 108 4.69 -13.55 -41.30
CA PHE A 108 5.76 -13.69 -42.28
C PHE A 108 5.31 -14.74 -43.32
N LYS A 109 5.13 -14.31 -44.56
CA LYS A 109 4.92 -15.23 -45.69
C LYS A 109 6.31 -15.77 -46.06
N SER A 110 6.58 -17.05 -45.82
CA SER A 110 7.79 -17.69 -46.34
C SER A 110 7.68 -17.76 -47.86
N ILE A 111 8.64 -17.13 -48.55
CA ILE A 111 8.81 -17.29 -49.99
C ILE A 111 9.65 -18.56 -50.18
N PRO A 112 9.16 -19.59 -50.89
CA PRO A 112 9.97 -20.78 -51.16
C PRO A 112 11.09 -20.41 -52.13
N LYS A 113 12.32 -20.77 -51.78
CA LYS A 113 13.47 -20.68 -52.69
C LYS A 113 13.34 -21.80 -53.72
N TYR A 114 13.26 -21.42 -55.00
CA TYR A 114 13.52 -22.30 -56.13
C TYR A 114 15.03 -22.34 -56.40
#